data_AF-A0A959Q0Q3-F1
#
_entry.id   AF-A0A959Q0Q3-F1
#
_cell.length_a   1.000
_cell.length_b   1.000
_cell.length_c   1.000
_cell.angle_alpha   90.00
_cell.angle_beta   90.00
_cell.angle_gamma   90.00
#
_symmetry.space_group_name_H-M   'P 1'
#
loop_
_entity.id
_entity.type
_entity.pdbx_description
1 polymer ?
#
loop_
_entity_poly.entity_id
_entity_poly.type
_entity_poly.pdbx_seq_one_letter_code
_entity_poly.pdbx_strand_id
1 'polypeptide(L)'
;MKKIWTYGLSFGLLLLTWTVQSQTAVDTIYQNILQANAIDPSIAPEIKIATSKRFGAAYQPSSNTILVENHLLQALNQFGAAKKDALAFLIGHELIHALQQLDHDEHFIAYDKTPNQERSKEERADIQGAFMAHLAGYECGPVLPKLIDAIYEIYELKDQLAGYPSKSERQYTIWKVVDQVNKLQYMYELANLLTLGGEESMGIDLYSEILSFVPSPILEYNIGVGYIRTALKSCSYQVDQFVLPVELDWSLRLDLPELPGGAKDLPIGERYRRDINLKKASIHFQNSLELNPEYTNGIAGWSMVKLLEEKFTESQGILIKTLQSENLPGKDKDLLLLILGINHLAIGTVSNANQCFNQISDPAFAYYAKLNDQIARKEKTESQKAFTGKIDLTSKFLSSPTELRFKVEHGLVEVSGQDYRVTTTSGCQFDFIRIDPPKYQITPFHEVKQVLGEHLQYLSYFEPNSRRWISYSFSSTPCTSPSR
;
A
#
# COMPACT_ATOMS: atom_id res chain seq x y z
N MET A 1 -15.93 14.24 -68.26
CA MET A 1 -15.32 13.22 -67.36
C MET A 1 -14.51 13.79 -66.18
N LYS A 2 -14.18 15.09 -66.07
CA LYS A 2 -13.37 15.62 -64.93
C LYS A 2 -14.10 15.87 -63.58
N LYS A 3 -15.44 15.78 -63.51
CA LYS A 3 -16.22 16.10 -62.29
C LYS A 3 -16.50 14.92 -61.34
N ILE A 4 -16.10 13.70 -61.68
CA ILE A 4 -16.39 12.49 -60.86
C ILE A 4 -15.25 12.22 -59.85
N TRP A 5 -14.01 12.58 -60.19
CA TRP A 5 -12.84 12.32 -59.35
C TRP A 5 -12.76 13.16 -58.06
N THR A 6 -13.37 14.34 -58.02
CA THR A 6 -13.36 15.20 -56.82
C THR A 6 -14.23 14.65 -55.69
N TYR A 7 -15.35 13.98 -56.00
CA TYR A 7 -16.24 13.44 -54.97
C TYR A 7 -15.69 12.17 -54.29
N GLY A 8 -14.96 11.32 -55.02
CA GLY A 8 -14.36 10.11 -54.43
C GLY A 8 -13.29 10.42 -53.38
N LEU A 9 -12.47 11.45 -53.62
CA LEU A 9 -11.41 11.89 -52.71
C LEU A 9 -11.97 12.50 -51.41
N SER A 10 -13.03 13.31 -51.50
CA SER A 10 -13.70 13.88 -50.31
C SER A 10 -14.39 12.79 -49.46
N PHE A 11 -15.01 11.80 -50.10
CA PHE A 11 -15.72 10.71 -49.40
C PHE A 11 -14.74 9.76 -48.70
N GLY A 12 -13.60 9.45 -49.32
CA GLY A 12 -12.54 8.64 -48.71
C GLY A 12 -11.93 9.30 -47.46
N LEU A 13 -11.71 10.62 -47.48
CA LEU A 13 -11.18 11.37 -46.32
C LEU A 13 -12.16 11.39 -45.14
N LEU A 14 -13.46 11.55 -45.42
CA LEU A 14 -14.53 11.54 -44.41
C LEU A 14 -14.69 10.15 -43.76
N LEU A 15 -14.56 9.07 -44.53
CA LEU A 15 -14.58 7.72 -43.98
C LEU A 15 -13.35 7.42 -43.11
N LEU A 16 -12.16 7.87 -43.51
CA LEU A 16 -10.92 7.68 -42.72
C LEU A 16 -10.95 8.45 -41.39
N THR A 17 -11.43 9.69 -41.38
CA THR A 17 -11.49 10.50 -40.16
C THR A 17 -12.49 9.94 -39.16
N TRP A 18 -13.63 9.41 -39.64
CA TRP A 18 -14.68 8.87 -38.79
C TRP A 18 -14.32 7.52 -38.14
N THR A 19 -13.59 6.64 -38.84
CA THR A 19 -13.10 5.39 -38.25
C THR A 19 -12.01 5.63 -37.22
N VAL A 20 -11.03 6.51 -37.50
CA VAL A 20 -9.98 6.88 -36.55
C VAL A 20 -10.58 7.49 -35.28
N GLN A 21 -11.51 8.44 -35.40
CA GLN A 21 -12.15 9.07 -34.25
C GLN A 21 -12.99 8.09 -33.42
N SER A 22 -13.64 7.11 -34.06
CA SER A 22 -14.42 6.08 -33.36
C SER A 22 -13.52 5.12 -32.58
N GLN A 23 -12.39 4.68 -33.17
CA GLN A 23 -11.42 3.81 -32.49
C GLN A 23 -10.81 4.54 -31.28
N THR A 24 -10.39 5.81 -31.43
CA THR A 24 -9.87 6.61 -30.30
C THR A 24 -10.84 6.68 -29.12
N ALA A 25 -12.15 6.78 -29.38
CA ALA A 25 -13.17 6.81 -28.31
C ALA A 25 -13.32 5.45 -27.60
N VAL A 26 -13.26 4.34 -28.35
CA VAL A 26 -13.27 2.96 -27.81
C VAL A 26 -12.02 2.72 -26.97
N ASP A 27 -10.83 3.06 -27.51
CA ASP A 27 -9.54 2.92 -26.82
C ASP A 27 -9.52 3.71 -25.51
N THR A 28 -10.01 4.95 -25.51
CA THR A 28 -10.06 5.80 -24.30
C THR A 28 -10.90 5.16 -23.21
N ILE A 29 -12.09 4.64 -23.54
CA ILE A 29 -12.96 3.97 -22.56
C ILE A 29 -12.31 2.70 -22.04
N TYR A 30 -11.71 1.91 -22.93
CA TYR A 30 -11.03 0.67 -22.57
C TYR A 30 -9.83 0.91 -21.63
N GLN A 31 -8.94 1.85 -21.97
CA GLN A 31 -7.79 2.19 -21.13
C GLN A 31 -8.21 2.75 -19.76
N ASN A 32 -9.29 3.55 -19.70
CA ASN A 32 -9.85 3.99 -18.42
C ASN A 32 -10.32 2.81 -17.55
N ILE A 33 -10.96 1.79 -18.15
CA ILE A 33 -11.39 0.57 -17.44
C ILE A 33 -10.18 -0.24 -16.95
N LEU A 34 -9.16 -0.46 -17.80
CA LEU A 34 -7.94 -1.17 -17.39
C LEU A 34 -7.23 -0.46 -16.22
N GLN A 35 -7.02 0.86 -16.35
CA GLN A 35 -6.33 1.67 -15.34
C GLN A 35 -7.09 1.69 -14.01
N ALA A 36 -8.41 1.95 -14.05
CA ALA A 36 -9.22 2.08 -12.85
C ALA A 36 -9.43 0.76 -12.08
N ASN A 37 -9.14 -0.38 -12.71
CA ASN A 37 -9.22 -1.71 -12.10
C ASN A 37 -7.84 -2.35 -11.84
N ALA A 38 -6.76 -1.61 -12.11
CA ALA A 38 -5.37 -2.06 -12.00
C ALA A 38 -5.09 -3.36 -12.78
N ILE A 39 -5.65 -3.48 -13.99
CA ILE A 39 -5.38 -4.61 -14.88
C ILE A 39 -4.09 -4.34 -15.65
N ASP A 40 -3.20 -5.33 -15.68
CA ASP A 40 -1.96 -5.26 -16.44
C ASP A 40 -2.26 -5.22 -17.97
N PRO A 41 -1.87 -4.15 -18.69
CA PRO A 41 -2.06 -4.07 -20.14
C PRO A 41 -1.31 -5.13 -20.95
N SER A 42 -0.31 -5.82 -20.37
CA SER A 42 0.47 -6.86 -21.04
C SER A 42 -0.31 -8.18 -21.22
N ILE A 43 -1.29 -8.44 -20.34
CA ILE A 43 -2.17 -9.61 -20.40
C ILE A 43 -3.57 -9.28 -20.93
N ALA A 44 -3.97 -8.00 -20.88
CA ALA A 44 -5.26 -7.53 -21.36
C ALA A 44 -5.43 -7.77 -22.88
N PRO A 45 -6.65 -8.07 -23.37
CA PRO A 45 -6.89 -8.23 -24.80
C PRO A 45 -6.69 -6.92 -25.58
N GLU A 46 -6.40 -7.01 -26.88
CA GLU A 46 -6.47 -5.84 -27.76
C GLU A 46 -7.94 -5.48 -28.04
N ILE A 47 -8.29 -4.20 -28.19
CA ILE A 47 -9.65 -3.79 -28.59
C ILE A 47 -9.69 -3.23 -30.02
N LYS A 48 -10.59 -3.75 -30.86
CA LYS A 48 -10.70 -3.35 -32.28
C LYS A 48 -12.15 -3.10 -32.70
N ILE A 49 -12.36 -2.11 -33.55
CA ILE A 49 -13.64 -1.94 -34.24
C ILE A 49 -13.76 -2.93 -35.42
N ALA A 50 -14.80 -3.76 -35.38
CA ALA A 50 -15.13 -4.71 -36.44
C ALA A 50 -16.12 -4.12 -37.45
N THR A 51 -16.00 -4.51 -38.72
CA THR A 51 -16.91 -4.12 -39.81
C THR A 51 -18.10 -5.07 -40.00
N SER A 52 -18.18 -6.14 -39.21
CA SER A 52 -19.26 -7.12 -39.20
C SER A 52 -20.57 -6.56 -38.61
N LYS A 53 -21.64 -7.35 -38.74
CA LYS A 53 -22.98 -7.10 -38.19
C LYS A 53 -23.59 -8.37 -37.60
N ARG A 54 -22.83 -9.13 -36.81
CA ARG A 54 -23.20 -10.46 -36.31
C ARG A 54 -23.24 -10.57 -34.79
N PHE A 55 -22.41 -9.83 -34.06
CA PHE A 55 -22.16 -10.10 -32.65
C PHE A 55 -22.33 -8.91 -31.70
N GLY A 56 -22.35 -7.67 -32.20
CA GLY A 56 -22.41 -6.48 -31.34
C GLY A 56 -21.07 -6.18 -30.67
N ALA A 57 -20.78 -6.92 -29.60
CA ALA A 57 -19.47 -7.00 -28.98
C ALA A 57 -19.12 -8.49 -28.79
N ALA A 58 -17.82 -8.81 -28.77
CA ALA A 58 -17.34 -10.17 -28.57
C ALA A 58 -15.86 -10.20 -28.17
N TYR A 59 -15.51 -10.95 -27.14
CA TYR A 59 -14.15 -11.45 -26.95
C TYR A 59 -13.86 -12.61 -27.92
N GLN A 60 -12.66 -12.63 -28.50
CA GLN A 60 -12.16 -13.72 -29.34
C GLN A 60 -10.92 -14.34 -28.68
N PRO A 61 -11.04 -15.52 -28.04
CA PRO A 61 -9.92 -16.16 -27.34
C PRO A 61 -8.71 -16.46 -28.24
N SER A 62 -8.97 -16.91 -29.47
CA SER A 62 -7.93 -17.30 -30.43
C SER A 62 -7.00 -16.18 -30.90
N SER A 63 -7.37 -14.91 -30.66
CA SER A 63 -6.58 -13.73 -31.01
C SER A 63 -6.38 -12.78 -29.81
N ASN A 64 -6.80 -13.16 -28.61
CA ASN A 64 -6.90 -12.32 -27.41
C ASN A 64 -7.40 -10.90 -27.74
N THR A 65 -8.53 -10.79 -28.45
CA THR A 65 -9.04 -9.51 -28.97
C THR A 65 -10.52 -9.33 -28.62
N ILE A 66 -10.88 -8.16 -28.08
CA ILE A 66 -12.27 -7.68 -27.98
C ILE A 66 -12.62 -6.98 -29.30
N LEU A 67 -13.67 -7.44 -29.95
CA LEU A 67 -14.22 -6.87 -31.17
C LEU A 67 -15.51 -6.11 -30.85
N VAL A 68 -15.58 -4.84 -31.24
CA VAL A 68 -16.79 -4.01 -31.11
C VAL A 68 -17.29 -3.62 -32.50
N GLU A 69 -18.52 -3.99 -32.85
CA GLU A 69 -19.03 -3.74 -34.20
C GLU A 69 -19.35 -2.26 -34.42
N ASN A 70 -18.88 -1.74 -35.56
CA ASN A 70 -19.16 -0.36 -35.98
C ASN A 70 -20.68 -0.07 -36.07
N HIS A 71 -21.49 -1.10 -36.35
CA HIS A 71 -22.94 -1.00 -36.37
C HIS A 71 -23.54 -0.71 -34.98
N LEU A 72 -23.02 -1.39 -33.94
CA LEU A 72 -23.41 -1.13 -32.56
C LEU A 72 -23.00 0.30 -32.16
N LEU A 73 -21.77 0.71 -32.46
CA LEU A 73 -21.28 2.08 -32.20
C LEU A 73 -22.10 3.18 -32.87
N GLN A 74 -22.64 2.92 -34.07
CA GLN A 74 -23.55 3.82 -34.78
C GLN A 74 -24.90 3.94 -34.07
N ALA A 75 -25.47 2.82 -33.62
CA ALA A 75 -26.75 2.83 -32.93
C ALA A 75 -26.66 3.40 -31.51
N LEU A 76 -25.54 3.21 -30.81
CA LEU A 76 -25.28 3.83 -29.50
C LEU A 76 -25.31 5.38 -29.55
N ASN A 77 -25.28 6.02 -30.73
CA ASN A 77 -25.49 7.46 -30.85
C ASN A 77 -26.87 7.92 -30.33
N GLN A 78 -27.90 7.06 -30.34
CA GLN A 78 -29.23 7.41 -29.83
C GLN A 78 -29.26 7.67 -28.31
N PHE A 79 -28.23 7.24 -27.58
CA PHE A 79 -28.08 7.47 -26.14
C PHE A 79 -27.52 8.86 -25.82
N GLY A 80 -27.08 9.63 -26.82
CA GLY A 80 -26.54 10.98 -26.63
C GLY A 80 -25.37 10.98 -25.64
N ALA A 81 -25.50 11.74 -24.55
CA ALA A 81 -24.49 11.81 -23.50
C ALA A 81 -24.20 10.46 -22.82
N ALA A 82 -25.20 9.58 -22.72
CA ALA A 82 -25.07 8.25 -22.09
C ALA A 82 -24.41 7.20 -23.00
N LYS A 83 -24.00 7.57 -24.23
CA LYS A 83 -23.30 6.67 -25.17
C LYS A 83 -22.04 6.06 -24.54
N LYS A 84 -21.27 6.86 -23.78
CA LYS A 84 -20.03 6.40 -23.15
C LYS A 84 -20.29 5.31 -22.11
N ASP A 85 -21.38 5.42 -21.35
CA ASP A 85 -21.71 4.52 -20.25
C ASP A 85 -22.28 3.19 -20.77
N ALA A 86 -23.06 3.23 -21.86
CA ALA A 86 -23.45 2.03 -22.61
C ALA A 86 -22.24 1.28 -23.19
N LEU A 87 -21.30 2.02 -23.79
CA LEU A 87 -20.10 1.44 -24.39
C LEU A 87 -19.13 0.90 -23.32
N ALA A 88 -18.98 1.58 -22.20
CA ALA A 88 -18.17 1.12 -21.08
C ALA A 88 -18.70 -0.20 -20.47
N PHE A 89 -20.03 -0.35 -20.36
CA PHE A 89 -20.62 -1.62 -19.95
C PHE A 89 -20.26 -2.77 -20.92
N LEU A 90 -20.47 -2.56 -22.23
CA LEU A 90 -20.18 -3.58 -23.24
C LEU A 90 -18.70 -3.99 -23.22
N ILE A 91 -17.80 -3.01 -23.11
CA ILE A 91 -16.36 -3.26 -23.01
C ILE A 91 -16.01 -4.00 -21.71
N GLY A 92 -16.62 -3.61 -20.58
CA GLY A 92 -16.43 -4.27 -19.29
C GLY A 92 -16.90 -5.72 -19.29
N HIS A 93 -18.05 -6.01 -19.91
CA HIS A 93 -18.60 -7.36 -20.08
C HIS A 93 -17.63 -8.26 -20.85
N GLU A 94 -17.19 -7.86 -22.06
CA GLU A 94 -16.26 -8.66 -22.87
C GLU A 94 -14.87 -8.80 -22.21
N LEU A 95 -14.42 -7.79 -21.46
CA LEU A 95 -13.18 -7.85 -20.70
C LEU A 95 -13.26 -8.89 -19.57
N ILE A 96 -14.43 -9.09 -18.94
CA ILE A 96 -14.60 -10.17 -17.95
C ILE A 96 -14.49 -11.55 -18.59
N HIS A 97 -15.08 -11.76 -19.78
CA HIS A 97 -14.93 -13.01 -20.53
C HIS A 97 -13.45 -13.30 -20.84
N ALA A 98 -12.69 -12.27 -21.22
CA ALA A 98 -11.25 -12.37 -21.46
C ALA A 98 -10.45 -12.72 -20.18
N LEU A 99 -10.68 -11.98 -19.09
CA LEU A 99 -9.93 -12.15 -17.83
C LEU A 99 -10.21 -13.49 -17.15
N GLN A 100 -11.43 -14.01 -17.26
CA GLN A 100 -11.79 -15.34 -16.74
C GLN A 100 -11.29 -16.48 -17.65
N GLN A 101 -10.64 -16.18 -18.79
CA GLN A 101 -10.20 -17.13 -19.81
C GLN A 101 -11.29 -18.16 -20.16
N LEU A 102 -12.53 -17.68 -20.31
CA LEU A 102 -13.66 -18.54 -20.62
C LEU A 102 -13.50 -19.05 -22.05
N ASP A 103 -13.24 -20.35 -22.16
CA ASP A 103 -12.85 -21.06 -23.39
C ASP A 103 -14.06 -21.31 -24.31
N HIS A 104 -14.71 -20.22 -24.75
CA HIS A 104 -15.92 -20.23 -25.58
C HIS A 104 -15.86 -19.15 -26.66
N ASP A 105 -16.20 -19.50 -27.91
CA ASP A 105 -16.47 -18.54 -29.00
C ASP A 105 -17.87 -17.89 -28.81
N GLU A 106 -18.10 -17.29 -27.63
CA GLU A 106 -19.35 -16.60 -27.30
C GLU A 106 -19.22 -15.08 -27.51
N HIS A 107 -20.37 -14.42 -27.61
CA HIS A 107 -20.56 -13.07 -28.13
C HIS A 107 -21.71 -12.44 -27.34
N PHE A 108 -21.77 -11.11 -27.21
CA PHE A 108 -22.86 -10.43 -26.49
C PHE A 108 -24.28 -10.84 -26.97
N ILE A 109 -24.44 -11.13 -28.26
CA ILE A 109 -25.70 -11.62 -28.84
C ILE A 109 -25.93 -13.13 -28.54
N ALA A 110 -24.87 -13.90 -28.33
CA ALA A 110 -24.87 -15.36 -28.18
C ALA A 110 -25.12 -15.91 -26.75
N TYR A 111 -25.05 -15.06 -25.70
CA TYR A 111 -25.34 -15.17 -24.24
C TYR A 111 -26.11 -16.40 -23.65
N ASP A 112 -26.81 -17.24 -24.41
CA ASP A 112 -27.72 -18.27 -23.85
C ASP A 112 -27.81 -19.60 -24.60
N LYS A 113 -26.92 -19.90 -25.54
CA LYS A 113 -27.03 -21.12 -26.37
C LYS A 113 -26.74 -22.44 -25.63
N THR A 114 -26.65 -22.38 -24.31
CA THR A 114 -25.78 -23.19 -23.48
C THR A 114 -26.41 -23.48 -22.10
N PRO A 115 -25.94 -24.51 -21.37
CA PRO A 115 -26.60 -25.00 -20.15
C PRO A 115 -26.66 -23.98 -19.00
N ASN A 116 -27.42 -24.28 -17.93
CA ASN A 116 -27.58 -23.43 -16.73
C ASN A 116 -26.27 -22.85 -16.13
N GLN A 117 -25.13 -23.49 -16.37
CA GLN A 117 -23.81 -23.00 -15.92
C GLN A 117 -23.37 -21.73 -16.66
N GLU A 118 -23.83 -21.51 -17.88
CA GLU A 118 -23.31 -20.46 -18.78
C GLU A 118 -24.09 -19.16 -18.61
N ARG A 119 -25.42 -19.25 -18.40
CA ARG A 119 -26.23 -18.12 -17.90
C ARG A 119 -25.66 -17.50 -16.61
N SER A 120 -25.06 -18.32 -15.74
CA SER A 120 -24.40 -17.83 -14.52
C SER A 120 -23.04 -17.17 -14.77
N LYS A 121 -22.37 -17.46 -15.89
CA LYS A 121 -21.14 -16.74 -16.32
C LYS A 121 -21.53 -15.38 -16.86
N GLU A 122 -22.56 -15.33 -17.69
CA GLU A 122 -23.04 -14.11 -18.34
C GLU A 122 -23.65 -13.10 -17.35
N GLU A 123 -24.51 -13.56 -16.42
CA GLU A 123 -24.99 -12.70 -15.31
C GLU A 123 -23.83 -12.18 -14.45
N ARG A 124 -22.75 -12.96 -14.29
CA ARG A 124 -21.51 -12.50 -13.64
C ARG A 124 -20.74 -11.50 -14.49
N ALA A 125 -20.63 -11.69 -15.81
CA ALA A 125 -19.95 -10.77 -16.71
C ALA A 125 -20.65 -9.41 -16.74
N ASP A 126 -21.98 -9.40 -16.73
CA ASP A 126 -22.78 -8.19 -16.60
C ASP A 126 -22.53 -7.46 -15.27
N ILE A 127 -22.59 -8.16 -14.13
CA ILE A 127 -22.38 -7.56 -12.80
C ILE A 127 -20.94 -7.04 -12.64
N GLN A 128 -19.94 -7.88 -12.96
CA GLN A 128 -18.53 -7.55 -12.81
C GLN A 128 -18.13 -6.43 -13.79
N GLY A 129 -18.54 -6.54 -15.07
CA GLY A 129 -18.24 -5.56 -16.11
C GLY A 129 -18.87 -4.19 -15.85
N ALA A 130 -20.13 -4.14 -15.39
CA ALA A 130 -20.78 -2.90 -14.99
C ALA A 130 -20.13 -2.27 -13.75
N PHE A 131 -19.73 -3.07 -12.75
CA PHE A 131 -19.02 -2.55 -11.57
C PHE A 131 -17.62 -2.02 -11.92
N MET A 132 -16.85 -2.74 -12.75
CA MET A 132 -15.56 -2.28 -13.26
C MET A 132 -15.67 -0.99 -14.07
N ALA A 133 -16.73 -0.83 -14.86
CA ALA A 133 -17.02 0.40 -15.59
C ALA A 133 -17.34 1.57 -14.64
N HIS A 134 -18.10 1.32 -13.56
CA HIS A 134 -18.33 2.34 -12.53
C HIS A 134 -17.05 2.76 -11.79
N LEU A 135 -16.13 1.83 -11.48
CA LEU A 135 -14.82 2.19 -10.92
C LEU A 135 -14.01 3.11 -11.86
N ALA A 136 -14.25 3.02 -13.17
CA ALA A 136 -13.70 3.94 -14.18
C ALA A 136 -14.53 5.22 -14.43
N GLY A 137 -15.57 5.48 -13.63
CA GLY A 137 -16.41 6.67 -13.70
C GLY A 137 -17.54 6.62 -14.75
N TYR A 138 -18.01 5.43 -15.13
CA TYR A 138 -19.14 5.24 -16.06
C TYR A 138 -20.41 4.77 -15.36
N GLU A 139 -21.52 5.46 -15.63
CA GLU A 139 -22.80 5.26 -14.96
C GLU A 139 -23.71 4.33 -15.77
N CYS A 140 -23.38 3.04 -15.75
CA CYS A 140 -24.05 2.04 -16.60
C CYS A 140 -25.51 1.78 -16.20
N GLY A 141 -25.83 1.75 -14.89
CA GLY A 141 -27.13 1.33 -14.36
C GLY A 141 -28.37 1.96 -15.03
N PRO A 142 -28.45 3.31 -15.15
CA PRO A 142 -29.56 4.00 -15.82
C PRO A 142 -29.71 3.70 -17.32
N VAL A 143 -28.68 3.12 -17.94
CA VAL A 143 -28.57 2.91 -19.38
C VAL A 143 -28.89 1.47 -19.78
N LEU A 144 -28.57 0.49 -18.91
CA LEU A 144 -28.71 -0.94 -19.19
C LEU A 144 -30.08 -1.39 -19.74
N PRO A 145 -31.24 -0.99 -19.18
CA PRO A 145 -32.53 -1.45 -19.70
C PRO A 145 -32.77 -1.02 -21.16
N LYS A 146 -32.39 0.22 -21.49
CA LYS A 146 -32.51 0.78 -22.85
C LYS A 146 -31.48 0.18 -23.81
N LEU A 147 -30.32 -0.24 -23.30
CA LEU A 147 -29.26 -0.87 -24.09
C LEU A 147 -29.71 -2.23 -24.62
N ILE A 148 -30.37 -3.05 -23.79
CA ILE A 148 -30.99 -4.31 -24.24
C ILE A 148 -32.08 -4.05 -25.28
N ASP A 149 -32.93 -3.05 -25.08
CA ASP A 149 -33.95 -2.66 -26.07
C ASP A 149 -33.34 -2.33 -27.44
N ALA A 150 -32.29 -1.49 -27.43
CA ALA A 150 -31.57 -1.09 -28.62
C ALA A 150 -30.98 -2.31 -29.34
N ILE A 151 -30.28 -3.20 -28.64
CA ILE A 151 -29.58 -4.35 -29.25
C ILE A 151 -30.57 -5.29 -29.96
N TYR A 152 -31.75 -5.53 -29.38
CA TYR A 152 -32.79 -6.33 -30.05
C TYR A 152 -33.32 -5.64 -31.32
N GLU A 153 -33.49 -4.31 -31.31
CA GLU A 153 -33.95 -3.53 -32.47
C GLU A 153 -32.88 -3.49 -33.59
N ILE A 154 -31.62 -3.19 -33.24
CA ILE A 154 -30.50 -3.02 -34.17
C ILE A 154 -30.19 -4.30 -34.95
N TYR A 155 -30.30 -5.46 -34.29
CA TYR A 155 -29.95 -6.76 -34.87
C TYR A 155 -31.19 -7.54 -35.35
N GLU A 156 -32.36 -6.89 -35.40
CA GLU A 156 -33.65 -7.48 -35.80
C GLU A 156 -33.95 -8.80 -35.06
N LEU A 157 -33.54 -8.87 -33.79
CA LEU A 157 -33.67 -10.07 -32.97
C LEU A 157 -35.15 -10.31 -32.65
N LYS A 158 -35.62 -11.51 -32.96
CA LYS A 158 -36.96 -11.94 -32.55
C LYS A 158 -37.04 -11.96 -31.02
N ASP A 159 -38.20 -11.58 -30.48
CA ASP A 159 -38.46 -11.66 -29.04
C ASP A 159 -38.21 -13.07 -28.49
N GLN A 160 -38.45 -14.12 -29.28
CA GLN A 160 -38.00 -15.49 -28.99
C GLN A 160 -37.02 -15.97 -30.06
N LEU A 161 -35.78 -16.28 -29.65
CA LEU A 161 -34.78 -16.97 -30.47
C LEU A 161 -34.62 -18.41 -29.96
N ALA A 162 -34.44 -19.38 -30.87
CA ALA A 162 -34.33 -20.78 -30.48
C ALA A 162 -33.00 -21.04 -29.73
N GLY A 163 -33.10 -21.44 -28.47
CA GLY A 163 -31.94 -21.56 -27.58
C GLY A 163 -31.52 -20.22 -26.93
N TYR A 164 -32.48 -19.32 -26.67
CA TYR A 164 -32.27 -18.08 -25.93
C TYR A 164 -33.54 -17.71 -25.12
N PRO A 165 -33.43 -16.99 -23.99
CA PRO A 165 -34.52 -16.33 -23.29
C PRO A 165 -35.18 -15.29 -24.18
N SER A 166 -36.41 -14.99 -23.82
CA SER A 166 -37.14 -13.88 -24.42
C SER A 166 -36.49 -12.53 -24.11
N LYS A 167 -36.82 -11.50 -24.91
CA LYS A 167 -36.42 -10.12 -24.61
C LYS A 167 -36.90 -9.72 -23.21
N SER A 168 -38.11 -10.17 -22.82
CA SER A 168 -38.68 -9.91 -21.50
C SER A 168 -37.88 -10.56 -20.35
N GLU A 169 -37.30 -11.74 -20.56
CA GLU A 169 -36.47 -12.42 -19.56
C GLU A 169 -35.07 -11.78 -19.44
N ARG A 170 -34.50 -11.30 -20.55
CA ARG A 170 -33.27 -10.49 -20.51
C ARG A 170 -33.52 -9.13 -19.83
N GLN A 171 -34.65 -8.46 -20.11
CA GLN A 171 -35.06 -7.26 -19.38
C GLN A 171 -35.28 -7.53 -17.88
N TYR A 172 -35.88 -8.66 -17.49
CA TYR A 172 -35.99 -9.01 -16.06
C TYR A 172 -34.61 -9.26 -15.41
N THR A 173 -33.70 -9.92 -16.13
CA THR A 173 -32.34 -10.20 -15.66
C THR A 173 -31.53 -8.90 -15.53
N ILE A 174 -31.66 -7.95 -16.47
CA ILE A 174 -30.93 -6.68 -16.40
C ILE A 174 -31.33 -5.83 -15.20
N TRP A 175 -32.58 -5.91 -14.71
CA TRP A 175 -32.97 -5.23 -13.48
C TRP A 175 -32.32 -5.82 -12.23
N LYS A 176 -32.03 -7.13 -12.21
CA LYS A 176 -31.22 -7.75 -11.14
C LYS A 176 -29.77 -7.30 -11.20
N VAL A 177 -29.19 -7.24 -12.41
CA VAL A 177 -27.84 -6.70 -12.63
C VAL A 177 -27.77 -5.27 -12.10
N VAL A 178 -28.72 -4.41 -12.47
CA VAL A 178 -28.78 -3.01 -11.96
C VAL A 178 -28.85 -2.97 -10.44
N ASP A 179 -29.74 -3.75 -9.81
CA ASP A 179 -29.88 -3.78 -8.34
C ASP A 179 -28.59 -4.25 -7.64
N GLN A 180 -27.99 -5.34 -8.11
CA GLN A 180 -26.76 -5.89 -7.55
C GLN A 180 -25.55 -4.96 -7.78
N VAL A 181 -25.44 -4.33 -8.95
CA VAL A 181 -24.38 -3.34 -9.24
C VAL A 181 -24.55 -2.13 -8.32
N ASN A 182 -25.74 -1.57 -8.19
CA ASN A 182 -26.02 -0.47 -7.26
C ASN A 182 -25.62 -0.85 -5.81
N LYS A 183 -25.95 -2.08 -5.35
CA LYS A 183 -25.52 -2.59 -4.04
C LYS A 183 -23.99 -2.57 -3.91
N LEU A 184 -23.25 -3.08 -4.89
CA LEU A 184 -21.78 -3.10 -4.87
C LEU A 184 -21.18 -1.68 -4.90
N GLN A 185 -21.76 -0.76 -5.67
CA GLN A 185 -21.36 0.66 -5.69
C GLN A 185 -21.51 1.30 -4.31
N TYR A 186 -22.71 1.24 -3.71
CA TYR A 186 -22.94 1.79 -2.37
C TYR A 186 -22.03 1.18 -1.31
N MET A 187 -21.77 -0.13 -1.40
CA MET A 187 -20.83 -0.80 -0.50
C MET A 187 -19.39 -0.29 -0.68
N TYR A 188 -18.94 -0.05 -1.91
CA TYR A 188 -17.59 0.44 -2.18
C TYR A 188 -17.39 1.87 -1.69
N GLU A 189 -18.35 2.75 -1.97
CA GLU A 189 -18.38 4.12 -1.45
C GLU A 189 -18.40 4.15 0.08
N LEU A 190 -19.26 3.34 0.71
CA LEU A 190 -19.35 3.24 2.16
C LEU A 190 -18.07 2.67 2.78
N ALA A 191 -17.44 1.66 2.16
CA ALA A 191 -16.17 1.11 2.62
C ALA A 191 -15.04 2.16 2.55
N ASN A 192 -15.00 2.97 1.49
CA ASN A 192 -14.07 4.10 1.39
C ASN A 192 -14.32 5.13 2.51
N LEU A 193 -15.57 5.52 2.74
CA LEU A 193 -15.93 6.50 3.78
C LEU A 193 -15.65 5.98 5.20
N LEU A 194 -15.94 4.71 5.51
CA LEU A 194 -15.62 4.08 6.80
C LEU A 194 -14.11 3.98 7.01
N THR A 195 -13.38 3.55 5.98
CA THR A 195 -11.91 3.51 6.03
C THR A 195 -11.33 4.90 6.22
N LEU A 196 -11.86 5.94 5.57
CA LEU A 196 -11.45 7.33 5.80
C LEU A 196 -11.83 7.81 7.23
N GLY A 197 -12.99 7.42 7.74
CA GLY A 197 -13.45 7.73 9.10
C GLY A 197 -12.69 7.01 10.22
N GLY A 198 -11.87 6.01 9.89
CA GLY A 198 -11.13 5.23 10.88
C GLY A 198 -11.89 4.02 11.43
N GLU A 199 -12.87 3.53 10.69
CA GLU A 199 -13.64 2.31 10.98
C GLU A 199 -13.12 1.14 10.11
N GLU A 200 -11.85 0.75 10.31
CA GLU A 200 -11.18 -0.20 9.42
C GLU A 200 -11.89 -1.56 9.32
N SER A 201 -12.45 -2.08 10.41
CA SER A 201 -13.13 -3.39 10.42
C SER A 201 -14.33 -3.42 9.49
N MET A 202 -15.22 -2.42 9.59
CA MET A 202 -16.39 -2.33 8.72
C MET A 202 -16.00 -2.06 7.26
N GLY A 203 -14.93 -1.29 7.01
CA GLY A 203 -14.36 -1.13 5.67
C GLY A 203 -13.87 -2.44 5.07
N ILE A 204 -13.07 -3.21 5.84
CA ILE A 204 -12.56 -4.54 5.45
C ILE A 204 -13.72 -5.49 5.13
N ASP A 205 -14.75 -5.56 5.97
CA ASP A 205 -15.88 -6.48 5.78
C ASP A 205 -16.64 -6.16 4.48
N LEU A 206 -16.88 -4.88 4.19
CA LEU A 206 -17.52 -4.44 2.94
C LEU A 206 -16.67 -4.71 1.70
N TYR A 207 -15.37 -4.39 1.73
CA TYR A 207 -14.47 -4.72 0.61
C TYR A 207 -14.38 -6.24 0.39
N SER A 208 -14.40 -7.05 1.46
CA SER A 208 -14.35 -8.51 1.38
C SER A 208 -15.62 -9.10 0.75
N GLU A 209 -16.80 -8.58 1.10
CA GLU A 209 -18.05 -8.96 0.44
C GLU A 209 -18.03 -8.57 -1.04
N ILE A 210 -17.56 -7.38 -1.42
CA ILE A 210 -17.42 -6.98 -2.84
C ILE A 210 -16.44 -7.90 -3.58
N LEU A 211 -15.29 -8.20 -2.97
CA LEU A 211 -14.24 -9.06 -3.53
C LEU A 211 -14.77 -10.47 -3.84
N SER A 212 -15.74 -10.97 -3.07
CA SER A 212 -16.41 -12.25 -3.35
C SER A 212 -17.21 -12.27 -4.65
N PHE A 213 -17.66 -11.09 -5.13
CA PHE A 213 -18.30 -10.91 -6.42
C PHE A 213 -17.31 -10.52 -7.52
N VAL A 214 -16.31 -9.68 -7.21
CA VAL A 214 -15.41 -9.06 -8.20
C VAL A 214 -13.95 -9.20 -7.75
N PRO A 215 -13.18 -10.18 -8.27
CA PRO A 215 -11.75 -10.26 -8.05
C PRO A 215 -11.05 -8.98 -8.52
N SER A 216 -10.27 -8.33 -7.66
CA SER A 216 -9.63 -7.05 -7.98
C SER A 216 -8.35 -6.83 -7.16
N PRO A 217 -7.21 -6.48 -7.80
CA PRO A 217 -6.00 -6.06 -7.09
C PRO A 217 -6.25 -4.88 -6.15
N ILE A 218 -7.17 -3.97 -6.51
CA ILE A 218 -7.46 -2.76 -5.75
C ILE A 218 -8.23 -3.10 -4.46
N LEU A 219 -9.21 -4.00 -4.52
CA LEU A 219 -9.95 -4.43 -3.34
C LEU A 219 -9.05 -5.20 -2.36
N GLU A 220 -8.22 -6.11 -2.87
CA GLU A 220 -7.20 -6.81 -2.08
C GLU A 220 -6.23 -5.82 -1.42
N TYR A 221 -5.71 -4.84 -2.16
CA TYR A 221 -4.89 -3.76 -1.60
C TYR A 221 -5.60 -2.94 -0.52
N ASN A 222 -6.86 -2.54 -0.74
CA ASN A 222 -7.62 -1.75 0.23
C ASN A 222 -7.86 -2.53 1.54
N ILE A 223 -8.16 -3.84 1.45
CA ILE A 223 -8.26 -4.73 2.62
C ILE A 223 -6.91 -4.81 3.34
N GLY A 224 -5.81 -4.97 2.60
CA GLY A 224 -4.45 -4.97 3.15
C GLY A 224 -4.10 -3.68 3.90
N VAL A 225 -4.49 -2.52 3.36
CA VAL A 225 -4.33 -1.21 4.01
C VAL A 225 -5.17 -1.11 5.29
N GLY A 226 -6.41 -1.58 5.28
CA GLY A 226 -7.26 -1.67 6.47
C GLY A 226 -6.59 -2.50 7.57
N TYR A 227 -5.97 -3.63 7.22
CA TYR A 227 -5.24 -4.46 8.18
C TYR A 227 -3.94 -3.82 8.70
N ILE A 228 -3.16 -3.10 7.86
CA ILE A 228 -2.04 -2.29 8.37
C ILE A 228 -2.54 -1.29 9.41
N ARG A 229 -3.57 -0.51 9.08
CA ARG A 229 -4.11 0.52 9.98
C ARG A 229 -4.68 -0.06 11.27
N THR A 230 -5.31 -1.22 11.21
CA THR A 230 -5.75 -1.99 12.39
C THR A 230 -4.55 -2.41 13.26
N ALA A 231 -3.43 -2.82 12.65
CA ALA A 231 -2.21 -3.19 13.38
C ALA A 231 -1.56 -1.97 14.06
N LEU A 232 -1.50 -0.81 13.38
CA LEU A 232 -1.00 0.45 13.93
C LEU A 232 -1.85 0.93 15.13
N LYS A 233 -3.17 0.85 15.03
CA LYS A 233 -4.12 1.19 16.11
C LYS A 233 -4.18 0.19 17.27
N SER A 234 -3.64 -1.01 17.11
CA SER A 234 -3.75 -2.08 18.12
C SER A 234 -2.80 -1.94 19.32
N CYS A 235 -1.92 -0.94 19.29
CA CYS A 235 -0.82 -0.73 20.22
C CYS A 235 -1.07 0.50 21.12
N SER A 236 -0.83 0.37 22.42
CA SER A 236 -0.94 1.47 23.39
C SER A 236 0.33 2.33 23.49
N TYR A 237 1.33 2.05 22.64
CA TYR A 237 2.69 2.56 22.70
C TYR A 237 3.19 2.98 21.32
N GLN A 238 4.08 3.97 21.27
CA GLN A 238 4.79 4.35 20.06
C GLN A 238 5.89 3.31 19.78
N VAL A 239 5.59 2.37 18.89
CA VAL A 239 6.51 1.30 18.47
C VAL A 239 6.97 1.43 17.03
N ASP A 240 6.24 2.19 16.22
CA ASP A 240 6.60 2.56 14.85
C ASP A 240 7.09 4.02 14.88
N GLN A 241 8.35 4.28 14.55
CA GLN A 241 8.91 5.64 14.67
C GLN A 241 8.42 6.58 13.56
N PHE A 242 8.21 6.04 12.36
CA PHE A 242 7.97 6.81 11.15
C PHE A 242 6.50 6.80 10.73
N VAL A 243 6.12 7.80 9.93
CA VAL A 243 4.76 7.97 9.39
C VAL A 243 4.68 7.34 8.00
N LEU A 244 3.74 6.41 7.84
CA LEU A 244 3.50 5.70 6.59
C LEU A 244 2.46 6.42 5.70
N PRO A 245 2.54 6.29 4.36
CA PRO A 245 1.57 6.86 3.42
C PRO A 245 0.20 6.14 3.39
N VAL A 246 -0.23 5.62 4.54
CA VAL A 246 -1.55 5.01 4.79
C VAL A 246 -2.23 5.58 6.06
N GLU A 247 -1.54 6.47 6.78
CA GLU A 247 -2.02 7.11 8.01
C GLU A 247 -2.65 8.46 7.68
N LEU A 248 -3.88 8.71 8.15
CA LEU A 248 -4.59 9.98 7.94
C LEU A 248 -4.25 11.02 9.00
N ASP A 249 -4.20 10.59 10.26
CA ASP A 249 -3.69 11.37 11.38
C ASP A 249 -2.70 10.53 12.16
N TRP A 250 -1.42 10.83 11.97
CA TRP A 250 -0.29 10.18 12.62
C TRP A 250 -0.01 10.74 14.02
N SER A 251 -0.53 11.92 14.36
CA SER A 251 -0.23 12.57 15.65
C SER A 251 -0.74 11.74 16.83
N LEU A 252 -1.92 11.15 16.67
CA LEU A 252 -2.54 10.21 17.62
C LEU A 252 -1.66 9.01 18.01
N ARG A 253 -0.68 8.64 17.16
CA ARG A 253 0.24 7.52 17.39
C ARG A 253 1.64 7.96 17.80
N LEU A 254 2.12 9.11 17.32
CA LEU A 254 3.43 9.66 17.71
C LEU A 254 3.42 10.37 19.07
N ASP A 255 2.25 10.64 19.65
CA ASP A 255 2.11 11.16 21.01
C ASP A 255 1.95 10.03 22.07
N LEU A 256 2.03 8.75 21.67
CA LEU A 256 1.96 7.60 22.57
C LEU A 256 3.29 7.40 23.33
N PRO A 257 3.29 6.79 24.53
CA PRO A 257 4.52 6.48 25.24
C PRO A 257 5.41 5.50 24.45
N GLU A 258 6.71 5.79 24.38
CA GLU A 258 7.70 4.89 23.76
C GLU A 258 7.98 3.64 24.62
N LEU A 259 8.48 2.58 23.99
CA LEU A 259 9.04 1.40 24.65
C LEU A 259 10.54 1.27 24.32
N PRO A 260 11.43 0.99 25.29
CA PRO A 260 12.88 0.89 25.05
C PRO A 260 13.29 -0.14 23.98
N GLY A 261 12.50 -1.21 23.83
CA GLY A 261 12.67 -2.19 22.77
C GLY A 261 11.74 -2.03 21.56
N GLY A 262 10.89 -1.01 21.49
CA GLY A 262 9.90 -0.88 20.42
C GLY A 262 8.88 -2.04 20.43
N ALA A 263 8.52 -2.54 19.24
CA ALA A 263 7.44 -3.51 19.05
C ALA A 263 7.66 -4.83 19.83
N LYS A 264 8.92 -5.19 20.13
CA LYS A 264 9.18 -6.44 20.87
C LYS A 264 8.78 -6.40 22.35
N ASP A 265 8.69 -5.22 22.95
CA ASP A 265 8.39 -5.04 24.37
C ASP A 265 6.88 -4.81 24.62
N LEU A 266 6.06 -4.81 23.56
CA LEU A 266 4.61 -4.71 23.65
C LEU A 266 4.02 -5.80 24.57
N PRO A 267 2.93 -5.50 25.31
CA PRO A 267 2.13 -6.51 25.97
C PRO A 267 1.75 -7.64 25.01
N ILE A 268 1.84 -8.90 25.46
CA ILE A 268 1.69 -10.10 24.61
C ILE A 268 0.38 -10.05 23.77
N GLY A 269 -0.71 -9.54 24.36
CA GLY A 269 -1.99 -9.39 23.66
C GLY A 269 -2.02 -8.29 22.60
N GLU A 270 -1.28 -7.18 22.80
CA GLU A 270 -1.12 -6.12 21.79
C GLU A 270 -0.24 -6.61 20.64
N ARG A 271 0.93 -7.17 20.96
CA ARG A 271 1.83 -7.80 19.98
C ARG A 271 1.10 -8.84 19.13
N TYR A 272 0.36 -9.76 19.74
CA TYR A 272 -0.38 -10.79 19.01
C TYR A 272 -1.43 -10.19 18.05
N ARG A 273 -2.15 -9.14 18.48
CA ARG A 273 -3.11 -8.42 17.61
C ARG A 273 -2.41 -7.66 16.48
N ARG A 274 -1.23 -7.08 16.72
CA ARG A 274 -0.42 -6.46 15.67
C ARG A 274 0.02 -7.52 14.65
N ASP A 275 0.69 -8.57 15.11
CA ASP A 275 1.30 -9.60 14.27
C ASP A 275 0.25 -10.33 13.39
N ILE A 276 -0.94 -10.65 13.92
CA ILE A 276 -2.00 -11.29 13.14
C ILE A 276 -2.56 -10.36 12.06
N ASN A 277 -2.68 -9.05 12.33
CA ASN A 277 -3.16 -8.08 11.35
C ASN A 277 -2.09 -7.80 10.28
N LEU A 278 -0.82 -7.67 10.64
CA LEU A 278 0.28 -7.58 9.66
C LEU A 278 0.36 -8.83 8.77
N LYS A 279 0.16 -10.03 9.33
CA LYS A 279 0.11 -11.27 8.55
C LYS A 279 -1.07 -11.27 7.57
N LYS A 280 -2.27 -10.85 8.00
CA LYS A 280 -3.43 -10.71 7.10
C LYS A 280 -3.16 -9.69 6.00
N ALA A 281 -2.61 -8.52 6.34
CA ALA A 281 -2.21 -7.51 5.36
C ALA A 281 -1.25 -8.08 4.31
N SER A 282 -0.22 -8.83 4.73
CA SER A 282 0.71 -9.48 3.80
C SER A 282 0.02 -10.46 2.84
N ILE A 283 -0.98 -11.22 3.30
CA ILE A 283 -1.73 -12.15 2.44
C ILE A 283 -2.50 -11.37 1.38
N HIS A 284 -3.24 -10.34 1.78
CA HIS A 284 -4.02 -9.54 0.83
C HIS A 284 -3.14 -8.78 -0.19
N PHE A 285 -1.98 -8.25 0.22
CA PHE A 285 -1.03 -7.70 -0.76
C PHE A 285 -0.40 -8.77 -1.67
N GLN A 286 -0.22 -10.01 -1.20
CA GLN A 286 0.24 -11.10 -2.05
C GLN A 286 -0.83 -11.51 -3.06
N ASN A 287 -2.08 -11.70 -2.65
CA ASN A 287 -3.22 -11.93 -3.57
C ASN A 287 -3.34 -10.81 -4.61
N SER A 288 -3.20 -9.55 -4.18
CA SER A 288 -3.19 -8.39 -5.08
C SER A 288 -2.10 -8.49 -6.16
N LEU A 289 -0.93 -9.02 -5.82
CA LEU A 289 0.21 -9.21 -6.73
C LEU A 289 0.13 -10.51 -7.53
N GLU A 290 -0.65 -11.49 -7.09
CA GLU A 290 -1.02 -12.67 -7.92
C GLU A 290 -1.97 -12.26 -9.05
N LEU A 291 -2.88 -11.30 -8.80
CA LEU A 291 -3.78 -10.73 -9.81
C LEU A 291 -3.08 -9.74 -10.75
N ASN A 292 -2.14 -8.92 -10.25
CA ASN A 292 -1.28 -8.06 -11.06
C ASN A 292 0.12 -7.92 -10.42
N PRO A 293 1.14 -8.64 -10.92
CA PRO A 293 2.51 -8.59 -10.39
C PRO A 293 3.22 -7.24 -10.47
N GLU A 294 2.77 -6.35 -11.36
CA GLU A 294 3.34 -5.00 -11.55
C GLU A 294 2.58 -3.90 -10.79
N TYR A 295 1.54 -4.25 -10.01
CA TYR A 295 0.73 -3.26 -9.31
C TYR A 295 1.50 -2.55 -8.19
N THR A 296 2.02 -1.36 -8.48
CA THR A 296 2.86 -0.54 -7.58
C THR A 296 2.30 -0.44 -6.16
N ASN A 297 1.00 -0.20 -6.01
CA ASN A 297 0.38 -0.07 -4.68
C ASN A 297 0.42 -1.38 -3.88
N GLY A 298 0.24 -2.54 -4.53
CA GLY A 298 0.42 -3.86 -3.91
C GLY A 298 1.87 -4.08 -3.44
N ILE A 299 2.84 -3.70 -4.29
CA ILE A 299 4.28 -3.76 -3.97
C ILE A 299 4.61 -2.84 -2.78
N ALA A 300 4.11 -1.60 -2.81
CA ALA A 300 4.25 -0.61 -1.75
C ALA A 300 3.65 -1.11 -0.42
N GLY A 301 2.43 -1.64 -0.46
CA GLY A 301 1.73 -2.24 0.67
C GLY A 301 2.52 -3.38 1.31
N TRP A 302 2.99 -4.32 0.48
CA TRP A 302 3.78 -5.45 0.96
C TRP A 302 5.11 -4.99 1.59
N SER A 303 5.83 -4.06 0.95
CA SER A 303 7.05 -3.47 1.51
C SER A 303 6.84 -2.69 2.81
N MET A 304 5.67 -2.07 3.01
CA MET A 304 5.29 -1.47 4.29
C MET A 304 5.04 -2.53 5.37
N VAL A 305 4.41 -3.67 5.05
CA VAL A 305 4.33 -4.79 6.01
C VAL A 305 5.72 -5.27 6.40
N LYS A 306 6.63 -5.46 5.43
CA LYS A 306 8.01 -5.87 5.70
C LYS A 306 8.78 -4.87 6.57
N LEU A 307 8.53 -3.58 6.40
CA LEU A 307 9.06 -2.52 7.26
C LEU A 307 8.51 -2.61 8.69
N LEU A 308 7.19 -2.81 8.85
CA LEU A 308 6.49 -2.96 10.14
C LEU A 308 6.79 -4.28 10.87
N GLU A 309 7.25 -5.31 10.15
CA GLU A 309 7.80 -6.57 10.67
C GLU A 309 9.30 -6.47 11.03
N GLU A 310 9.92 -5.28 10.96
CA GLU A 310 11.37 -5.04 11.13
C GLU A 310 12.27 -5.81 10.12
N LYS A 311 11.69 -6.34 9.03
CA LYS A 311 12.40 -7.06 7.95
C LYS A 311 12.93 -6.08 6.90
N PHE A 312 13.72 -5.12 7.34
CA PHE A 312 14.13 -3.98 6.52
C PHE A 312 14.81 -4.38 5.20
N THR A 313 15.66 -5.41 5.20
CA THR A 313 16.35 -5.92 4.00
C THR A 313 15.39 -6.54 2.97
N GLU A 314 14.33 -7.25 3.39
CA GLU A 314 13.30 -7.75 2.45
C GLU A 314 12.57 -6.58 1.80
N SER A 315 12.14 -5.60 2.62
CA SER A 315 11.46 -4.38 2.17
C SER A 315 12.32 -3.60 1.16
N GLN A 316 13.62 -3.40 1.43
CA GLN A 316 14.54 -2.76 0.49
C GLN A 316 14.70 -3.54 -0.82
N GLY A 317 14.87 -4.87 -0.73
CA GLY A 317 15.05 -5.72 -1.91
C GLY A 317 13.86 -5.67 -2.86
N ILE A 318 12.63 -5.65 -2.32
CA ILE A 318 11.39 -5.48 -3.08
C ILE A 318 11.38 -4.10 -3.76
N LEU A 319 11.60 -3.01 -3.01
CA LEU A 319 11.50 -1.64 -3.51
C LEU A 319 12.56 -1.33 -4.58
N ILE A 320 13.82 -1.71 -4.35
CA ILE A 320 14.94 -1.46 -5.26
C ILE A 320 14.74 -2.21 -6.58
N LYS A 321 14.23 -3.46 -6.54
CA LYS A 321 13.93 -4.24 -7.75
C LYS A 321 12.90 -3.52 -8.63
N THR A 322 11.81 -3.01 -8.04
CA THR A 322 10.75 -2.32 -8.80
C THR A 322 11.20 -0.94 -9.31
N LEU A 323 11.98 -0.20 -8.52
CA LEU A 323 12.55 1.10 -8.91
C LEU A 323 13.55 1.02 -10.09
N GLN A 324 13.98 -0.18 -10.49
CA GLN A 324 14.80 -0.42 -11.68
C GLN A 324 13.98 -0.58 -12.97
N SER A 325 12.65 -0.60 -12.91
CA SER A 325 11.80 -0.64 -14.10
C SER A 325 11.85 0.67 -14.90
N GLU A 326 12.08 0.57 -16.22
CA GLU A 326 12.22 1.73 -17.11
C GLU A 326 10.91 2.52 -17.30
N ASN A 327 9.75 1.88 -17.09
CA ASN A 327 8.43 2.43 -17.40
C ASN A 327 7.60 2.84 -16.17
N LEU A 328 8.21 2.90 -14.98
CA LEU A 328 7.49 3.21 -13.74
C LEU A 328 6.93 4.66 -13.75
N PRO A 329 5.61 4.89 -13.56
CA PRO A 329 5.04 6.23 -13.52
C PRO A 329 5.67 7.12 -12.45
N GLY A 330 5.73 8.44 -12.69
CA GLY A 330 6.40 9.37 -11.76
C GLY A 330 5.83 9.34 -10.34
N LYS A 331 4.51 9.31 -10.20
CA LYS A 331 3.83 9.23 -8.90
C LYS A 331 4.08 7.89 -8.18
N ASP A 332 4.09 6.80 -8.93
CA ASP A 332 4.37 5.45 -8.45
C ASP A 332 5.81 5.34 -7.94
N LYS A 333 6.76 5.87 -8.72
CA LYS A 333 8.17 6.01 -8.33
C LYS A 333 8.32 6.80 -7.04
N ASP A 334 7.63 7.93 -6.92
CA ASP A 334 7.68 8.79 -5.74
C ASP A 334 7.12 8.11 -4.47
N LEU A 335 6.08 7.28 -4.60
CA LEU A 335 5.57 6.43 -3.50
C LEU A 335 6.62 5.40 -3.06
N LEU A 336 7.25 4.69 -4.01
CA LEU A 336 8.28 3.70 -3.67
C LEU A 336 9.53 4.34 -3.07
N LEU A 337 9.94 5.52 -3.56
CA LEU A 337 11.03 6.32 -2.99
C LEU A 337 10.73 6.80 -1.58
N LEU A 338 9.48 7.20 -1.28
CA LEU A 338 9.06 7.56 0.07
C LEU A 338 9.24 6.39 1.04
N ILE A 339 8.73 5.21 0.68
CA ILE A 339 8.81 4.01 1.53
C ILE A 339 10.26 3.53 1.69
N LEU A 340 11.06 3.60 0.62
CA LEU A 340 12.50 3.27 0.68
C LEU A 340 13.27 4.27 1.55
N GLY A 341 12.93 5.55 1.49
CA GLY A 341 13.51 6.57 2.36
C GLY A 341 13.17 6.36 3.83
N ILE A 342 11.91 6.03 4.15
CA ILE A 342 11.48 5.66 5.51
C ILE A 342 12.23 4.42 6.01
N ASN A 343 12.36 3.39 5.17
CA ASN A 343 13.15 2.19 5.49
C ASN A 343 14.62 2.54 5.78
N HIS A 344 15.24 3.42 4.98
CA HIS A 344 16.57 3.93 5.26
C HIS A 344 16.69 4.71 6.57
N LEU A 345 15.65 5.42 7.01
CA LEU A 345 15.61 6.04 8.35
C LEU A 345 15.55 4.99 9.46
N ALA A 346 14.72 3.95 9.31
CA ALA A 346 14.59 2.87 10.29
C ALA A 346 15.90 2.07 10.52
N ILE A 347 16.76 1.95 9.51
CA ILE A 347 18.11 1.37 9.65
C ILE A 347 19.14 2.40 10.17
N GLY A 348 18.77 3.68 10.30
CA GLY A 348 19.68 4.78 10.69
C GLY A 348 20.51 5.37 9.55
N THR A 349 20.31 4.93 8.31
CA THR A 349 21.03 5.35 7.09
C THR A 349 20.50 6.68 6.50
N VAL A 350 20.49 7.75 7.31
CA VAL A 350 19.88 9.06 6.98
C VAL A 350 20.38 9.68 5.67
N SER A 351 21.64 9.46 5.26
CA SER A 351 22.14 9.94 3.97
C SER A 351 21.39 9.33 2.78
N ASN A 352 21.08 8.03 2.85
CA ASN A 352 20.37 7.31 1.79
C ASN A 352 18.88 7.67 1.80
N ALA A 353 18.30 7.88 2.98
CA ALA A 353 16.94 8.40 3.11
C ALA A 353 16.79 9.76 2.40
N ASN A 354 17.71 10.69 2.64
CA ASN A 354 17.73 12.00 1.99
C ASN A 354 17.94 11.90 0.46
N GLN A 355 18.75 10.95 -0.02
CA GLN A 355 18.88 10.69 -1.47
C GLN A 355 17.56 10.19 -2.10
N CYS A 356 16.76 9.40 -1.37
CA CYS A 356 15.43 9.00 -1.85
C CYS A 356 14.46 10.19 -1.83
N PHE A 357 14.38 10.89 -0.70
CA PHE A 357 13.46 12.02 -0.52
C PHE A 357 13.71 13.18 -1.48
N ASN A 358 14.96 13.48 -1.82
CA ASN A 358 15.31 14.54 -2.78
C ASN A 358 14.93 14.21 -4.24
N GLN A 359 14.54 12.97 -4.54
CA GLN A 359 14.05 12.57 -5.86
C GLN A 359 12.52 12.65 -5.99
N ILE A 360 11.80 12.83 -4.88
CA ILE A 360 10.33 12.88 -4.85
C ILE A 360 9.84 14.20 -5.44
N SER A 361 8.95 14.11 -6.43
CA SER A 361 8.36 15.26 -7.13
C SER A 361 6.92 15.56 -6.71
N ASP A 362 6.13 14.55 -6.35
CA ASP A 362 4.74 14.70 -5.91
C ASP A 362 4.67 15.46 -4.57
N PRO A 363 3.94 16.60 -4.49
CA PRO A 363 3.86 17.41 -3.27
C PRO A 363 3.31 16.67 -2.04
N ALA A 364 2.43 15.68 -2.22
CA ALA A 364 1.88 14.91 -1.12
C ALA A 364 2.94 13.98 -0.53
N PHE A 365 3.68 13.26 -1.37
CA PHE A 365 4.78 12.39 -0.91
C PHE A 365 5.97 13.19 -0.38
N ALA A 366 6.27 14.36 -0.96
CA ALA A 366 7.28 15.28 -0.44
C ALA A 366 6.94 15.80 0.97
N TYR A 367 5.65 15.98 1.29
CA TYR A 367 5.21 16.30 2.66
C TYR A 367 5.53 15.18 3.65
N TYR A 368 5.17 13.92 3.33
CA TYR A 368 5.51 12.75 4.16
C TYR A 368 7.03 12.57 4.32
N ALA A 369 7.81 12.78 3.25
CA ALA A 369 9.26 12.71 3.29
C ALA A 369 9.86 13.75 4.26
N LYS A 370 9.41 15.01 4.15
CA LYS A 370 9.82 16.10 5.05
C LYS A 370 9.44 15.85 6.50
N LEU A 371 8.25 15.30 6.74
CA LEU A 371 7.78 14.94 8.08
C LEU A 371 8.68 13.86 8.72
N ASN A 372 9.01 12.81 7.96
CA ASN A 372 9.86 11.73 8.45
C ASN A 372 11.31 12.17 8.70
N ASP A 373 11.88 13.06 7.87
CA ASP A 373 13.17 13.72 8.16
C ASP A 373 13.12 14.59 9.43
N GLN A 374 11.99 15.27 9.70
CA GLN A 374 11.81 16.03 10.95
C GLN A 374 11.77 15.12 12.18
N ILE A 375 11.09 13.97 12.11
CA ILE A 375 11.04 12.97 13.20
C ILE A 375 12.45 12.46 13.50
N ALA A 376 13.18 11.96 12.48
CA ALA A 376 14.55 11.46 12.63
C ALA A 376 15.55 12.50 13.18
N ARG A 377 15.28 13.80 13.00
CA ARG A 377 16.09 14.90 13.58
C ARG A 377 15.71 15.21 15.03
N LYS A 378 14.44 15.09 15.40
CA LYS A 378 14.00 15.27 16.80
C LYS A 378 14.62 14.21 17.69
N GLU A 379 14.52 12.94 17.32
CA GLU A 379 15.13 11.81 18.06
C GLU A 379 16.63 12.03 18.31
N LYS A 380 17.38 12.46 17.28
CA LYS A 380 18.80 12.82 17.43
C LYS A 380 19.02 13.97 18.40
N THR A 381 18.17 14.99 18.38
CA THR A 381 18.31 16.16 19.24
C THR A 381 17.99 15.81 20.70
N GLU A 382 17.01 14.95 20.94
CA GLU A 382 16.62 14.53 22.29
C GLU A 382 17.59 13.51 22.87
N SER A 383 18.06 12.55 22.07
CA SER A 383 19.19 11.67 22.40
C SER A 383 20.45 12.47 22.78
N GLN A 384 20.76 13.54 22.05
CA GLN A 384 21.89 14.43 22.36
C GLN A 384 21.66 15.29 23.60
N LYS A 385 20.42 15.75 23.85
CA LYS A 385 20.06 16.50 25.07
C LYS A 385 20.18 15.62 26.33
N ALA A 386 19.70 14.38 26.28
CA ALA A 386 19.84 13.42 27.36
C ALA A 386 21.33 13.17 27.72
N PHE A 387 22.21 13.25 26.73
CA PHE A 387 23.65 13.06 26.89
C PHE A 387 24.44 14.32 27.31
N THR A 388 23.81 15.50 27.39
CA THR A 388 24.46 16.78 27.77
C THR A 388 24.18 17.22 29.21
N GLY A 389 24.04 16.24 30.12
CA GLY A 389 24.05 16.48 31.57
C GLY A 389 25.42 16.95 32.06
N LYS A 390 25.50 18.16 32.62
CA LYS A 390 26.71 18.66 33.28
C LYS A 390 26.84 18.00 34.66
N ILE A 391 27.74 17.01 34.81
CA ILE A 391 28.01 16.39 36.12
C ILE A 391 28.92 17.32 36.93
N ASP A 392 28.32 18.09 37.83
CA ASP A 392 29.06 18.97 38.75
C ASP A 392 29.49 18.21 40.01
N LEU A 393 30.72 17.70 40.00
CA LEU A 393 31.30 16.93 41.10
C LEU A 393 31.83 17.80 42.27
N THR A 394 31.59 19.12 42.27
CA THR A 394 32.28 20.04 43.19
C THR A 394 31.71 20.13 44.61
N SER A 395 30.65 19.39 44.96
CA SER A 395 30.03 19.46 46.29
C SER A 395 30.21 18.20 47.16
N LYS A 396 31.07 18.35 48.19
CA LYS A 396 31.19 17.53 49.41
C LYS A 396 31.20 16.00 49.25
N PHE A 397 32.38 15.44 48.95
CA PHE A 397 32.63 14.01 49.14
C PHE A 397 33.89 13.72 49.96
N LEU A 398 33.69 12.99 51.05
CA LEU A 398 34.67 12.02 51.54
C LEU A 398 34.41 10.77 50.67
N SER A 399 34.68 10.74 49.35
CA SER A 399 35.92 10.46 48.56
C SER A 399 36.22 8.98 48.21
N SER A 400 37.47 8.51 48.13
CA SER A 400 37.95 7.59 47.07
C SER A 400 38.17 6.08 47.41
N PRO A 401 37.90 5.17 46.44
CA PRO A 401 38.67 3.97 46.11
C PRO A 401 39.90 4.28 45.21
N THR A 402 40.81 3.32 45.01
CA THR A 402 42.09 3.56 44.27
C THR A 402 41.98 3.56 42.74
N GLU A 403 40.90 3.02 42.19
CA GLU A 403 40.65 2.99 40.74
C GLU A 403 39.13 2.89 40.54
N LEU A 404 38.56 3.80 39.73
CA LEU A 404 37.16 3.78 39.33
C LEU A 404 37.09 3.52 37.83
N ARG A 405 36.42 2.42 37.44
CA ARG A 405 36.22 2.05 36.05
C ARG A 405 34.75 2.14 35.69
N PHE A 406 34.45 2.91 34.65
CA PHE A 406 33.12 3.01 34.06
C PHE A 406 33.11 2.26 32.72
N LYS A 407 32.03 1.53 32.45
CA LYS A 407 31.73 0.99 31.12
C LYS A 407 30.55 1.78 30.57
N VAL A 408 30.79 2.56 29.52
CA VAL A 408 29.76 3.28 28.77
C VAL A 408 29.68 2.62 27.40
N GLU A 409 28.49 2.28 26.91
CA GLU A 409 28.39 1.45 25.70
C GLU A 409 28.78 2.18 24.40
N HIS A 410 28.67 3.51 24.36
CA HIS A 410 29.05 4.33 23.21
C HIS A 410 29.75 5.64 23.62
N GLY A 411 30.98 5.87 23.14
CA GLY A 411 31.65 7.17 23.19
C GLY A 411 33.15 7.15 23.47
N LEU A 412 33.82 8.27 23.17
CA LEU A 412 35.23 8.53 23.47
C LEU A 412 35.30 9.65 24.52
N VAL A 413 36.17 9.52 25.51
CA VAL A 413 36.29 10.48 26.62
C VAL A 413 37.58 11.27 26.48
N GLU A 414 37.49 12.57 26.18
CA GLU A 414 38.65 13.47 26.28
C GLU A 414 38.71 14.09 27.68
N VAL A 415 39.91 14.04 28.27
CA VAL A 415 40.21 14.63 29.57
C VAL A 415 41.11 15.84 29.34
N SER A 416 40.65 17.03 29.70
CA SER A 416 41.41 18.28 29.54
C SER A 416 41.33 19.10 30.82
N GLY A 417 42.37 18.98 31.66
CA GLY A 417 42.41 19.61 32.98
C GLY A 417 41.52 18.90 34.01
N GLN A 418 40.83 19.69 34.85
CA GLN A 418 39.89 19.19 35.86
C GLN A 418 38.47 18.94 35.30
N ASP A 419 38.24 19.25 34.01
CA ASP A 419 36.96 19.07 33.33
C ASP A 419 36.98 17.83 32.43
N TYR A 420 35.87 17.09 32.44
CA TYR A 420 35.66 15.89 31.62
C TYR A 420 34.71 16.20 30.47
N ARG A 421 35.07 15.81 29.23
CA ARG A 421 34.21 16.00 28.05
C ARG A 421 34.12 14.72 27.23
N VAL A 422 32.93 14.14 27.15
CA VAL A 422 32.67 12.95 26.33
C VAL A 422 32.21 13.40 24.94
N THR A 423 32.87 12.88 23.90
CA THR A 423 32.56 13.18 22.49
C THR A 423 32.48 11.87 21.70
N THR A 424 31.41 11.66 20.94
CA THR A 424 31.18 10.38 20.26
C THR A 424 31.33 10.49 18.74
N THR A 425 32.30 9.80 18.16
CA THR A 425 32.34 9.50 16.71
C THR A 425 32.03 8.02 16.50
N SER A 426 31.23 7.71 15.47
CA SER A 426 30.80 6.36 15.16
C SER A 426 31.96 5.49 14.64
N GLY A 427 32.50 4.66 15.52
CA GLY A 427 33.54 3.68 15.23
C GLY A 427 34.04 3.06 16.53
N CYS A 428 33.79 1.77 16.74
CA CYS A 428 34.11 1.12 18.02
C CYS A 428 35.61 1.07 18.28
N GLN A 429 36.06 1.78 19.32
CA GLN A 429 37.39 1.65 19.89
C GLN A 429 37.30 1.67 21.41
N PHE A 430 38.07 0.80 22.08
CA PHE A 430 38.00 0.59 23.53
C PHE A 430 39.17 1.31 24.20
N ASP A 431 38.89 2.44 24.86
CA ASP A 431 39.90 3.20 25.59
C ASP A 431 39.74 3.06 27.11
N PHE A 432 40.87 2.80 27.78
CA PHE A 432 40.94 2.60 29.22
C PHE A 432 41.53 3.84 29.90
N ILE A 433 40.73 4.52 30.71
CA ILE A 433 41.21 5.68 31.50
C ILE A 433 41.86 5.17 32.78
N ARG A 434 43.17 5.38 32.91
CA ARG A 434 43.88 5.24 34.19
C ARG A 434 43.90 6.60 34.89
N ILE A 435 43.31 6.65 36.08
CA ILE A 435 43.38 7.82 36.98
C ILE A 435 44.29 7.42 38.14
N ASP A 436 45.47 8.04 38.26
CA ASP A 436 46.31 7.92 39.45
C ASP A 436 45.78 8.91 40.53
N PRO A 437 45.27 8.44 41.68
CA PRO A 437 44.55 9.32 42.60
C PRO A 437 45.49 9.98 43.63
N PRO A 438 45.33 11.28 43.95
CA PRO A 438 45.63 11.77 45.30
C PRO A 438 44.61 11.15 46.30
N LYS A 439 45.00 11.06 47.57
CA LYS A 439 44.32 10.30 48.66
C LYS A 439 42.88 10.77 48.99
N TYR A 440 42.19 10.04 49.91
CA TYR A 440 40.96 10.32 50.74
C TYR A 440 39.80 9.28 50.58
N GLN A 441 38.84 9.05 51.52
CA GLN A 441 37.96 7.83 51.69
C GLN A 441 36.39 8.01 51.63
N ILE A 442 35.58 6.97 51.26
CA ILE A 442 34.16 6.87 50.68
C ILE A 442 32.86 7.29 51.47
N THR A 443 31.76 7.62 50.74
CA THR A 443 30.37 8.07 51.14
C THR A 443 29.22 7.10 50.64
N PRO A 444 27.96 7.12 51.17
CA PRO A 444 26.94 6.06 50.96
C PRO A 444 26.20 5.90 49.60
N PHE A 445 25.66 4.69 49.40
CA PHE A 445 25.04 4.10 48.20
C PHE A 445 23.89 4.87 47.49
N HIS A 446 23.14 5.75 48.19
CA HIS A 446 21.90 6.32 47.62
C HIS A 446 22.16 7.43 46.59
N GLU A 447 23.24 8.21 46.73
CA GLU A 447 23.48 9.40 45.90
C GLU A 447 24.02 9.04 44.50
N VAL A 448 24.84 7.98 44.40
CA VAL A 448 25.42 7.52 43.12
C VAL A 448 24.35 7.11 42.10
N LYS A 449 23.27 6.45 42.57
CA LYS A 449 22.15 6.03 41.71
C LYS A 449 21.33 7.22 41.20
N GLN A 450 21.31 8.34 41.94
CA GLN A 450 20.56 9.54 41.58
C GLN A 450 21.27 10.39 40.50
N VAL A 451 22.60 10.25 40.36
CA VAL A 451 23.42 11.00 39.39
C VAL A 451 23.62 10.24 38.07
N LEU A 452 23.69 8.90 38.09
CA LEU A 452 24.07 8.08 36.93
C LEU A 452 22.90 7.36 36.22
N GLY A 453 21.69 7.43 36.78
CA GLY A 453 20.48 6.86 36.16
C GLY A 453 20.46 5.32 36.07
N GLU A 454 19.53 4.78 35.28
CA GLU A 454 19.30 3.33 35.16
C GLU A 454 20.31 2.59 34.26
N HIS A 455 21.25 3.31 33.65
CA HIS A 455 22.18 2.76 32.64
C HIS A 455 23.47 2.16 33.22
N LEU A 456 23.68 2.24 34.54
CA LEU A 456 24.88 1.69 35.20
C LEU A 456 24.72 0.18 35.46
N GLN A 457 25.13 -0.66 34.50
CA GLN A 457 25.00 -2.13 34.63
C GLN A 457 25.91 -2.73 35.72
N TYR A 458 27.13 -2.20 35.89
CA TYR A 458 28.10 -2.69 36.87
C TYR A 458 28.98 -1.55 37.42
N LEU A 459 29.34 -1.64 38.71
CA LEU A 459 30.35 -0.78 39.34
C LEU A 459 31.43 -1.67 39.96
N SER A 460 32.69 -1.51 39.55
CA SER A 460 33.81 -2.26 40.11
C SER A 460 34.88 -1.33 40.67
N TYR A 461 35.37 -1.64 41.88
CA TYR A 461 36.54 -0.99 42.47
C TYR A 461 37.56 -2.02 42.94
N PHE A 462 38.84 -1.65 42.92
CA PHE A 462 39.91 -2.48 43.45
C PHE A 462 40.15 -2.15 44.93
N GLU A 463 40.05 -3.15 45.80
CA GLU A 463 40.33 -3.02 47.23
C GLU A 463 41.79 -3.43 47.52
N PRO A 464 42.70 -2.49 47.85
CA PRO A 464 44.14 -2.79 47.92
C PRO A 464 44.50 -3.79 49.02
N ASN A 465 43.78 -3.74 50.14
CA ASN A 465 44.08 -4.53 51.34
C ASN A 465 43.74 -6.02 51.16
N SER A 466 42.69 -6.35 50.39
CA SER A 466 42.33 -7.72 50.04
C SER A 466 42.94 -8.19 48.71
N ARG A 467 43.48 -7.25 47.91
CA ARG A 467 43.93 -7.45 46.52
C ARG A 467 42.84 -8.03 45.61
N ARG A 468 41.57 -7.69 45.86
CA ARG A 468 40.42 -8.16 45.09
C ARG A 468 39.72 -7.01 44.38
N TRP A 469 39.12 -7.35 43.25
CA TRP A 469 38.10 -6.52 42.63
C TRP A 469 36.76 -6.81 43.30
N ILE A 470 36.10 -5.77 43.78
CA ILE A 470 34.74 -5.83 44.29
C ILE A 470 33.84 -5.24 43.21
N SER A 471 32.96 -6.08 42.66
CA SER A 471 32.07 -5.75 41.55
C SER A 471 30.63 -5.88 42.01
N TYR A 472 29.86 -4.79 41.89
CA TYR A 472 28.41 -4.80 42.02
C TYR A 472 27.80 -4.92 40.63
N SER A 473 26.89 -5.89 40.45
CA SER A 473 26.00 -5.95 39.30
C SER A 473 24.65 -5.33 39.67
N PHE A 474 24.05 -4.61 38.73
CA PHE A 474 22.74 -3.99 38.92
C PHE A 474 21.74 -4.68 37.96
N SER A 475 21.24 -5.85 38.36
CA SER A 475 20.11 -6.50 37.70
C SER A 475 18.78 -5.94 38.19
N SER A 476 17.82 -5.73 37.29
CA SER A 476 16.47 -5.25 37.60
C SER A 476 15.56 -6.30 38.27
N THR A 477 16.09 -7.48 38.61
CA THR A 477 15.36 -8.57 39.28
C THR A 477 15.89 -8.84 40.69
N PRO A 478 15.00 -9.04 41.70
CA PRO A 478 15.42 -9.26 43.09
C PRO A 478 15.81 -10.72 43.33
N CYS A 479 17.11 -11.02 43.28
CA CYS A 479 17.63 -12.33 43.71
C CYS A 479 17.80 -12.39 45.24
N THR A 480 17.13 -13.37 45.87
CA THR A 480 17.28 -13.69 47.29
C THR A 480 18.59 -14.44 47.57
N SER A 481 19.31 -13.97 48.59
CA SER A 481 20.54 -14.54 49.21
C SER A 481 21.86 -14.39 48.42
N PRO A 482 22.97 -14.04 49.10
CA PRO A 482 24.29 -13.94 48.48
C PRO A 482 25.08 -15.26 48.54
N SER A 483 25.58 -15.71 47.39
CA SER A 483 26.69 -16.68 47.33
C SER A 483 28.05 -15.97 47.46
N ARG A 484 29.02 -16.62 48.10
CA ARG A 484 30.38 -16.10 48.37
C ARG A 484 31.28 -16.08 47.14
#